data_AF-V6AU23-F1
#
_entry.id   AF-V6AU23-F1
#
_cell.length_a   1.000
_cell.length_b   1.000
_cell.length_c   1.000
_cell.angle_alpha   90.00
_cell.angle_beta   90.00
_cell.angle_gamma   90.00
#
_symmetry.space_group_name_H-M   'P 1'
#
loop_
_entity.id
_entity.type
_entity.pdbx_description
1 polymer ?
#
loop_
_entity_poly.entity_id
_entity_poly.type
_entity_poly.pdbx_seq_one_letter_code
_entity_poly.pdbx_strand_id
1 'polypeptide(L)'
;MHLDEIDVKNDLKSPMIFDNVTKRILAEITSAPKSAIEISKSTNIPLTTAYRRLHSLVEQKLVRISGIIIEGKKNFLYESKIKTA
;
A
#
# COMPACT_ATOMS: atom_id res chain seq x y z
N MET A 1 -5.41 -19.92 23.90
CA MET A 1 -4.60 -19.78 22.66
C MET A 1 -4.11 -18.35 22.65
N HIS A 2 -2.86 -18.16 23.05
CA HIS A 2 -2.23 -16.84 23.16
C HIS A 2 -2.07 -16.31 21.74
N LEU A 3 -2.69 -15.17 21.44
CA LEU A 3 -2.50 -14.50 20.16
C LEU A 3 -1.18 -13.74 20.30
N ASP A 4 -0.10 -14.38 19.86
CA ASP A 4 1.23 -13.80 19.90
C ASP A 4 1.25 -12.44 19.23
N GLU A 5 1.66 -11.47 20.03
CA GLU A 5 1.97 -10.10 19.66
C GLU A 5 3.11 -10.15 18.64
N ILE A 6 2.78 -10.02 17.35
CA ILE A 6 3.78 -9.95 16.30
C ILE A 6 4.51 -8.61 16.48
N ASP A 7 5.74 -8.69 16.98
CA ASP A 7 6.67 -7.56 17.11
C ASP A 7 6.94 -6.95 15.71
N VAL A 8 6.18 -5.91 15.36
CA VAL A 8 6.29 -5.18 14.09
C VAL A 8 7.61 -4.36 14.00
N LYS A 9 8.47 -4.38 15.01
CA LYS A 9 9.57 -3.42 15.13
C LYS A 9 10.86 -3.79 14.40
N ASN A 10 11.05 -5.00 13.89
CA ASN A 10 12.38 -5.42 13.39
C ASN A 10 12.51 -5.72 11.88
N ASP A 11 11.44 -5.72 11.08
CA ASP A 11 11.53 -6.21 9.68
C ASP A 11 11.74 -5.13 8.60
N LEU A 12 11.95 -3.87 8.98
CA LEU A 12 12.18 -2.77 8.02
C LEU A 12 13.60 -2.72 7.44
N LYS A 13 14.41 -3.79 7.60
CA LYS A 13 15.77 -3.90 7.04
C LYS A 13 16.03 -5.23 6.33
N SER A 14 15.17 -5.63 5.39
CA SER A 14 15.59 -6.61 4.38
C SER A 14 15.23 -6.11 2.98
N PRO A 15 16.20 -5.65 2.16
CA PRO A 15 15.95 -5.14 0.82
C PRO A 15 15.52 -6.21 -0.22
N MET A 16 14.97 -7.38 0.19
CA MET A 16 15.00 -8.57 -0.67
C MET A 16 13.67 -9.31 -0.95
N ILE A 17 12.51 -8.98 -0.31
CA ILE A 17 11.25 -9.74 -0.54
C ILE A 17 10.03 -8.82 -0.82
N PHE A 18 10.17 -7.82 -1.70
CA PHE A 18 8.97 -7.22 -2.29
C PHE A 18 8.60 -7.98 -3.56
N ASP A 19 7.50 -8.74 -3.51
CA ASP A 19 6.92 -9.35 -4.71
C ASP A 19 6.72 -8.31 -5.81
N ASN A 20 6.76 -8.75 -7.07
CA ASN A 20 6.53 -7.88 -8.23
C ASN A 20 5.23 -7.07 -8.14
N VAL A 21 4.20 -7.62 -7.48
CA VAL A 21 2.93 -6.93 -7.21
C VAL A 21 3.13 -5.73 -6.27
N THR A 22 3.82 -5.92 -5.13
CA THR A 22 4.04 -4.81 -4.17
C THR A 22 4.90 -3.72 -4.79
N LYS A 23 5.93 -4.10 -5.57
CA LYS A 23 6.78 -3.14 -6.30
C LYS A 23 5.96 -2.30 -7.28
N ARG A 24 5.06 -2.94 -8.04
CA ARG A 24 4.15 -2.22 -8.96
C ARG A 24 3.21 -1.27 -8.22
N ILE A 25 2.58 -1.72 -7.13
CA ILE A 25 1.70 -0.86 -6.33
C ILE A 25 2.46 0.37 -5.82
N LEU A 26 3.66 0.17 -5.26
CA LEU A 26 4.52 1.25 -4.78
C LEU A 26 4.90 2.21 -5.90
N ALA A 27 5.28 1.71 -7.08
CA ALA A 27 5.60 2.56 -8.23
C ALA A 27 4.40 3.41 -8.67
N GLU A 28 3.20 2.82 -8.71
CA GLU A 28 1.97 3.52 -9.09
C GLU A 28 1.65 4.70 -8.16
N ILE A 29 1.71 4.48 -6.84
CA ILE A 29 1.40 5.51 -5.83
C ILE A 29 2.55 6.49 -5.57
N THR A 30 3.77 6.14 -5.99
CA THR A 30 4.93 7.04 -5.97
C THR A 30 4.86 8.02 -7.14
N SER A 31 4.36 7.58 -8.30
CA SER A 31 4.14 8.44 -9.46
C SER A 31 3.01 9.44 -9.22
N ALA A 32 1.87 8.98 -8.69
CA ALA A 32 0.76 9.85 -8.29
C ALA A 32 -0.07 9.20 -7.18
N PRO A 33 -0.64 9.98 -6.23
CA PRO A 33 -1.57 9.44 -5.26
C PRO A 33 -2.76 8.78 -5.97
N LYS A 34 -3.01 7.50 -5.68
CA LYS A 34 -4.05 6.69 -6.36
C LYS A 34 -4.89 5.94 -5.36
N SER A 35 -6.14 5.69 -5.74
CA SER A 35 -7.03 4.84 -4.95
C SER A 35 -6.75 3.35 -5.13
N ALA A 36 -7.15 2.52 -4.17
CA ALA A 36 -7.01 1.06 -4.29
C ALA A 36 -7.67 0.49 -5.56
N ILE A 37 -8.74 1.13 -6.02
CA ILE A 37 -9.46 0.78 -7.26
C ILE A 37 -8.61 1.10 -8.48
N GLU A 38 -8.02 2.28 -8.56
CA GLU A 38 -7.15 2.67 -9.66
C GLU A 38 -5.89 1.80 -9.73
N ILE A 39 -5.31 1.48 -8.57
CA ILE A 39 -4.16 0.59 -8.47
C ILE A 39 -4.55 -0.81 -8.96
N SER A 40 -5.69 -1.33 -8.52
CA SER A 40 -6.22 -2.63 -8.96
C SER A 40 -6.40 -2.68 -10.47
N LYS A 41 -6.99 -1.63 -11.07
CA LYS A 41 -7.17 -1.52 -12.52
C LYS A 41 -5.83 -1.42 -13.26
N SER A 42 -4.92 -0.54 -12.82
CA SER A 42 -3.66 -0.26 -13.52
C SER A 42 -2.67 -1.42 -13.42
N THR A 43 -2.65 -2.12 -12.28
CA THR A 43 -1.76 -3.28 -12.06
C THR A 43 -2.40 -4.62 -12.46
N ASN A 44 -3.68 -4.60 -12.83
CA ASN A 44 -4.49 -5.78 -13.17
C ASN A 44 -4.49 -6.84 -12.06
N ILE A 45 -4.58 -6.41 -10.80
CA ILE A 45 -4.69 -7.30 -9.63
C ILE A 45 -6.09 -7.19 -9.01
N PRO A 46 -6.59 -8.24 -8.35
CA PRO A 46 -7.85 -8.16 -7.62
C PRO A 46 -7.84 -7.03 -6.58
N LEU A 47 -8.95 -6.31 -6.47
CA LEU A 47 -9.09 -5.18 -5.54
C LEU A 47 -8.81 -5.60 -4.09
N THR A 48 -9.24 -6.80 -3.68
CA THR A 48 -8.96 -7.38 -2.37
C THR A 48 -7.46 -7.56 -2.13
N THR A 49 -6.71 -7.97 -3.15
CA THR A 49 -5.24 -8.10 -3.09
C THR A 49 -4.59 -6.73 -2.97
N ALA A 50 -5.07 -5.73 -3.72
CA ALA A 50 -4.60 -4.36 -3.62
C ALA A 50 -4.77 -3.83 -2.19
N TYR A 51 -5.95 -3.99 -1.59
CA TYR A 51 -6.21 -3.57 -0.20
C TYR A 51 -5.30 -4.27 0.80
N ARG A 52 -5.10 -5.60 0.69
CA ARG A 52 -4.19 -6.32 1.59
C ARG A 52 -2.78 -5.78 1.53
N ARG A 53 -2.24 -5.57 0.32
CA ARG A 53 -0.88 -5.06 0.13
C ARG A 53 -0.75 -3.61 0.59
N LEU A 54 -1.74 -2.76 0.29
CA LEU A 54 -1.79 -1.38 0.77
C LEU A 54 -1.86 -1.31 2.29
N HIS A 55 -2.64 -2.18 2.93
CA HIS A 55 -2.71 -2.26 4.40
C HIS A 55 -1.35 -2.58 4.99
N SER A 56 -0.67 -3.62 4.50
CA SER A 56 0.69 -3.96 4.95
C SER A 56 1.68 -2.82 4.74
N LEU A 57 1.61 -2.10 3.61
CA LEU A 57 2.47 -0.95 3.34
C LEU A 57 2.18 0.25 4.27
N VAL A 58 0.92 0.46 4.65
CA VAL A 58 0.51 1.47 5.63
C VAL A 58 1.00 1.09 7.03
N GLU A 59 0.88 -0.19 7.42
CA GLU A 59 1.40 -0.72 8.69
C GLU A 59 2.92 -0.56 8.77
N GLN A 60 3.62 -0.81 7.67
CA GLN A 60 5.06 -0.56 7.52
C GLN A 60 5.42 0.93 7.42
N LYS A 61 4.45 1.84 7.45
CA LYS A 61 4.61 3.30 7.33
C LYS A 61 5.29 3.76 6.03
N LEU A 62 5.31 2.91 5.01
CA LEU A 62 5.83 3.21 3.67
C LEU A 62 4.82 4.01 2.84
N VAL A 63 3.53 3.85 3.13
CA VAL A 63 2.42 4.50 2.45
C VAL A 63 1.52 5.20 3.46
N ARG A 64 0.92 6.32 3.07
CA ARG A 64 -0.06 7.05 3.87
C ARG A 64 -1.36 7.20 3.07
N ILE A 65 -2.48 7.18 3.79
CA ILE A 65 -3.77 7.59 3.23
C ILE A 65 -3.80 9.13 3.21
N SER A 66 -3.76 9.72 2.01
CA SER A 66 -3.63 11.17 1.80
C SER A 66 -4.99 11.86 1.76
N GLY A 67 -6.05 11.15 1.36
CA GLY A 67 -7.38 11.72 1.28
C GLY A 67 -8.48 10.71 0.99
N ILE A 68 -9.68 11.22 0.82
CA ILE A 68 -10.86 10.44 0.47
C ILE A 68 -11.50 11.10 -0.75
N ILE A 69 -11.57 10.37 -1.87
CA ILE A 69 -12.31 10.81 -3.06
C ILE A 69 -13.77 10.41 -2.87
N ILE A 70 -14.68 11.36 -3.12
CA ILE A 70 -16.12 11.15 -3.05
C ILE A 70 -16.71 11.45 -4.44
N GLU A 71 -16.43 10.58 -5.41
CA GLU A 71 -17.07 10.59 -6.73
C GLU A 71 -18.22 9.57 -6.72
N GLY A 72 -19.23 9.82 -5.89
CA GLY A 72 -20.37 8.92 -5.70
C GLY A 72 -20.09 7.64 -4.89
N LYS A 73 -18.83 7.28 -4.67
CA LYS A 73 -18.37 6.27 -3.70
C LYS A 73 -17.14 6.76 -2.95
N LYS A 74 -17.08 6.43 -1.66
CA LYS A 74 -15.98 6.80 -0.75
C LYS A 74 -14.75 5.95 -1.06
N ASN A 75 -13.72 6.53 -1.68
CA ASN A 75 -12.47 5.84 -2.01
C ASN A 75 -11.29 6.47 -1.25
N PHE A 76 -10.43 5.65 -0.64
CA PHE A 76 -9.22 6.13 0.01
C PHE A 76 -8.10 6.35 -1.03
N LEU A 77 -7.45 7.51 -0.96
CA LEU A 77 -6.25 7.83 -1.73
C LEU A 77 -5.01 7.42 -0.97
N TYR A 78 -4.13 6.66 -1.62
CA TYR A 78 -2.86 6.20 -1.06
C TYR A 78 -1.71 6.93 -1.74
N GLU A 79 -0.79 7.42 -0.94
CA GLU A 79 0.38 8.17 -1.36
C GLU A 79 1.64 7.57 -0.74
N SER A 80 2.69 7.42 -1.56
CA SER A 80 3.99 6.95 -1.09
C SER A 80 4.61 7.96 -0.14
N LYS A 81 5.08 7.49 1.02
CA LYS A 81 5.83 8.32 1.98
C LYS A 81 7.33 8.29 1.71
N ILE A 82 7.76 7.53 0.70
CA ILE A 82 9.14 7.43 0.26
C ILE A 82 9.44 8.72 -0.52
N LYS A 83 9.84 9.78 0.21
CA LYS A 83 10.41 10.97 -0.42
C LYS A 83 11.72 10.53 -1.09
N THR A 84 11.77 10.57 -2.41
CA THR A 84 13.07 10.61 -3.09
C THR A 84 13.72 11.91 -2.62
N ALA A 85 14.82 11.79 -1.89
CA ALA A 85 15.66 12.91 -1.49
C ALA A 85 16.61 13.27 -2.64
#